data_AF-A0A815L9B7-F1
#
_entry.id   AF-A0A815L9B7-F1
#
_cell.length_a   1.000
_cell.length_b   1.000
_cell.length_c   1.000
_cell.angle_alpha   90.00
_cell.angle_beta   90.00
_cell.angle_gamma   90.00
#
_symmetry.space_group_name_H-M   'P 1'
#
loop_
_entity.id
_entity.type
_entity.pdbx_description
1 polymer ?
#
loop_
_entity_poly.entity_id
_entity_poly.type
_entity_poly.pdbx_seq_one_letter_code
_entity_poly.pdbx_strand_id
1 'polypeptide(L)'
;MVMPFDRLINGGCSGVSVPRRPLPGGTRLLKYWQVQKQVAYSYINQELLALVRAGIVHLAYIPDPQVICTKTTASFMVQSKDMNHQIFADVLIKGMVEPFYPERDDSLLIKNMLQNRLIRPFRNGNFHPGGIDIDKYHNVVDGNGASIRNLWALGNIAEGPNFYTYVLPRPLANSQAVQDAGKCVSNMLSLLDERHRE
;
A
#
# COMPACT_ATOMS: atom_id res chain seq x y z
N MET A 1 19.99 -15.70 11.38
CA MET A 1 19.67 -16.03 9.98
C MET A 1 19.32 -14.73 9.29
N VAL A 2 20.12 -14.30 8.31
CA VAL A 2 19.85 -13.07 7.54
C VAL A 2 18.87 -13.45 6.45
N MET A 3 17.67 -12.89 6.46
CA MET A 3 16.68 -13.14 5.43
C MET A 3 16.32 -11.82 4.76
N PRO A 4 16.08 -11.81 3.43
CA PRO A 4 15.45 -10.68 2.77
C PRO A 4 14.10 -10.37 3.42
N PHE A 5 13.78 -9.10 3.61
CA PHE A 5 12.58 -8.63 4.30
C PHE A 5 11.29 -9.31 3.77
N ASP A 6 11.22 -9.54 2.47
CA ASP A 6 10.06 -10.15 1.80
C ASP A 6 9.85 -11.63 2.14
N ARG A 7 10.89 -12.37 2.56
CA ARG A 7 10.80 -13.81 2.86
C ARG A 7 10.48 -14.13 4.32
N LEU A 8 10.73 -13.21 5.24
CA LEU A 8 10.52 -13.40 6.68
C LEU A 8 9.04 -13.46 7.10
N ILE A 9 8.15 -12.90 6.28
CA ILE A 9 6.72 -12.75 6.62
C ILE A 9 5.86 -13.86 6.00
N ASN A 10 6.22 -14.37 4.82
CA ASN A 10 5.48 -15.45 4.15
C ASN A 10 5.96 -16.85 4.57
N GLY A 11 7.18 -16.97 5.08
CA GLY A 11 7.71 -18.21 5.66
C GLY A 11 7.50 -18.23 7.17
N GLY A 12 6.36 -18.75 7.62
CA GLY A 12 6.11 -18.93 9.05
C GLY A 12 7.25 -19.70 9.72
N CYS A 13 7.77 -19.17 10.83
CA CYS A 13 8.56 -19.98 11.76
C CYS A 13 7.60 -20.95 12.45
N SER A 14 7.27 -22.05 11.78
CA SER A 14 6.42 -23.10 12.34
C SER A 14 7.18 -23.87 13.42
N GLY A 15 6.60 -23.86 14.62
CA GLY A 15 6.92 -24.79 15.70
C GLY A 15 7.91 -24.28 16.73
N VAL A 16 7.46 -23.50 17.72
CA VAL A 16 7.90 -23.60 19.13
C VAL A 16 6.78 -23.01 20.03
N SER A 17 6.30 -23.79 20.99
CA SER A 17 5.46 -23.33 22.10
C SER A 17 6.26 -22.44 23.06
N VAL A 18 5.84 -21.19 23.26
CA VAL A 18 6.52 -20.22 24.13
C VAL A 18 5.91 -20.25 25.54
N PRO A 19 6.69 -20.41 26.63
CA PRO A 19 6.17 -20.28 27.99
C PRO A 19 5.90 -18.81 28.30
N ARG A 20 4.70 -18.50 28.82
CA ARG A 20 4.33 -17.15 29.28
C ARG A 20 5.11 -16.82 30.55
N ARG A 21 6.12 -15.95 30.46
CA ARG A 21 6.58 -15.13 31.61
C ARG A 21 6.19 -13.67 31.38
N PRO A 22 5.79 -12.93 32.43
CA PRO A 22 5.53 -11.51 32.33
C PRO A 22 6.86 -10.77 32.16
N LEU A 23 6.98 -9.93 31.13
CA LEU A 23 8.17 -9.11 30.88
C LEU A 23 8.07 -7.80 31.69
N PRO A 24 9.08 -7.46 32.51
CA PRO A 24 9.20 -6.13 33.08
C PRO A 24 9.93 -5.20 32.09
N GLY A 25 9.38 -4.01 31.88
CA GLY A 25 10.01 -2.96 31.06
C GLY A 25 9.28 -2.74 29.72
N GLY A 26 8.90 -1.47 29.48
CA GLY A 26 8.00 -1.03 28.42
C GLY A 26 8.27 -1.64 27.04
N THR A 27 7.21 -2.21 26.47
CA THR A 27 7.15 -2.73 25.10
C THR A 27 7.60 -1.65 24.10
N ARG A 28 8.68 -1.90 23.35
CA ARG A 28 9.13 -1.01 22.28
C ARG A 28 8.58 -1.50 20.95
N LEU A 29 7.54 -0.81 20.46
CA LEU A 29 6.93 -1.06 19.15
C LEU A 29 7.64 -0.25 18.07
N LEU A 30 8.17 -0.92 17.04
CA LEU A 30 8.72 -0.26 15.86
C LEU A 30 7.72 -0.38 14.70
N LYS A 31 7.23 0.77 14.23
CA LYS A 31 6.47 0.88 12.97
C LYS A 31 7.37 1.47 11.89
N TYR A 32 7.58 0.71 10.82
CA TYR A 32 8.31 1.17 9.63
C TYR A 32 7.35 1.89 8.68
N TRP A 33 7.70 3.12 8.28
CA TRP A 33 6.97 3.94 7.32
C TRP A 33 7.95 4.40 6.23
N GLN A 34 7.72 3.99 4.98
CA GLN A 34 8.40 4.60 3.84
C GLN A 34 7.57 5.83 3.42
N VAL A 35 8.09 7.02 3.68
CA VAL A 35 7.42 8.28 3.32
C VAL A 35 7.46 8.43 1.80
N GLN A 36 6.40 8.04 1.11
CA GLN A 36 6.15 8.47 -0.26
C GLN A 36 4.95 9.43 -0.27
N LYS A 37 5.22 10.65 -0.73
CA LYS A 37 4.30 11.79 -0.95
C LYS A 37 3.65 12.37 0.30
N GLN A 38 4.38 13.30 0.93
CA GLN A 38 3.79 14.43 1.64
C GLN A 38 3.05 15.31 0.63
N VAL A 39 1.73 15.45 0.78
CA VAL A 39 0.99 16.72 0.97
C VAL A 39 -0.47 16.33 1.29
N ALA A 40 -0.89 16.48 2.55
CA ALA A 40 -2.20 16.98 2.98
C ALA A 40 -2.54 16.53 4.41
N TYR A 41 -3.10 17.48 5.18
CA TYR A 41 -3.72 17.38 6.52
C TYR A 41 -2.80 17.62 7.74
N SER A 42 -2.88 18.84 8.28
CA SER A 42 -2.09 19.35 9.40
C SER A 42 -2.51 18.85 10.79
N TYR A 43 -3.69 18.25 10.95
CA TYR A 43 -4.20 17.79 12.27
C TYR A 43 -3.73 16.39 12.68
N ILE A 44 -3.72 15.40 11.77
CA ILE A 44 -3.19 14.04 12.04
C ILE A 44 -1.71 14.09 12.44
N ASN A 45 -0.99 15.09 11.92
CA ASN A 45 0.39 15.33 12.27
C ASN A 45 0.56 15.79 13.73
N GLN A 46 -0.41 16.46 14.36
CA GLN A 46 -0.25 16.95 15.73
C GLN A 46 -0.27 15.83 16.77
N GLU A 47 -1.13 14.83 16.63
CA GLU A 47 -1.18 13.67 17.53
C GLU A 47 0.12 12.86 17.44
N LEU A 48 0.59 12.58 16.22
CA LEU A 48 1.87 11.90 16.00
C LEU A 48 3.03 12.72 16.58
N LEU A 49 3.05 14.04 16.37
CA LEU A 49 4.07 14.92 16.94
C LEU A 49 4.00 14.96 18.48
N ALA A 50 2.81 14.90 19.08
CA ALA A 50 2.66 14.82 20.53
C ALA A 50 3.24 13.52 21.09
N LEU A 51 2.98 12.38 20.42
CA LEU A 51 3.56 11.09 20.79
C LEU A 51 5.09 11.06 20.62
N VAL A 52 5.61 11.71 19.57
CA VAL A 52 7.06 11.89 19.38
C VAL A 52 7.65 12.75 20.50
N ARG A 53 7.02 13.89 20.83
CA ARG A 53 7.46 14.78 21.93
C ARG A 53 7.38 14.11 23.30
N ALA A 54 6.40 13.23 23.52
CA ALA A 54 6.27 12.43 24.74
C ALA A 54 7.29 11.28 24.84
N GLY A 55 8.10 11.05 23.80
CA GLY A 55 9.06 9.95 23.77
C GLY A 55 8.42 8.57 23.60
N ILE A 56 7.14 8.50 23.19
CA ILE A 56 6.42 7.25 22.97
C ILE A 56 6.70 6.71 21.56
N VAL A 57 6.81 7.61 20.57
CA VAL A 57 7.11 7.25 19.18
C VAL A 57 8.51 7.76 18.81
N HIS A 58 9.32 6.86 18.27
CA HIS A 58 10.60 7.20 17.67
C HIS A 58 10.52 7.03 16.15
N LEU A 59 10.74 8.13 15.43
CA LEU A 59 10.88 8.10 13.98
C LEU A 59 12.34 7.77 13.66
N ALA A 60 12.55 6.65 12.99
CA ALA A 60 13.88 6.21 12.57
C ALA A 60 13.97 6.13 11.06
N TYR A 61 15.06 6.64 10.52
CA TYR A 61 15.46 6.42 9.14
C TYR A 61 16.67 5.49 9.13
N ILE A 62 16.55 4.36 8.41
CA ILE A 62 17.64 3.41 8.20
C ILE A 62 17.78 3.24 6.69
N PRO A 63 18.92 3.61 6.09
CA PRO A 63 19.15 3.36 4.67
C PRO A 63 19.33 1.86 4.43
N ASP A 64 18.70 1.36 3.36
CA ASP A 64 18.74 -0.05 2.96
C ASP A 64 18.57 -1.03 4.14
N PRO A 65 17.43 -0.96 4.87
CA PRO A 65 17.27 -1.67 6.12
C PRO A 65 17.22 -3.19 5.90
N GLN A 66 17.93 -3.92 6.74
CA GLN A 66 17.84 -5.36 6.87
C GLN A 66 17.23 -5.70 8.22
N VAL A 67 16.38 -6.71 8.26
CA VAL A 67 15.77 -7.19 9.50
C VAL A 67 16.29 -8.58 9.81
N ILE A 68 16.79 -8.72 11.04
CA ILE A 68 17.36 -9.95 11.57
C ILE A 68 16.53 -10.36 12.78
N CYS A 69 16.04 -11.60 12.76
CA CYS A 69 15.42 -12.21 13.93
C CYS A 69 16.49 -12.89 14.78
N THR A 70 16.60 -12.45 16.04
CA THR A 70 17.59 -12.95 17.00
C THR A 70 16.90 -13.91 17.96
N LYS A 71 17.12 -15.21 17.76
CA LYS A 71 16.50 -16.26 18.59
C LYS A 71 16.95 -16.24 20.06
N THR A 72 18.16 -15.75 20.33
CA THR A 72 18.72 -15.70 21.69
C THR A 72 18.07 -14.66 22.58
N THR A 73 17.64 -13.53 22.01
CA THR A 73 17.01 -12.41 22.74
C THR A 73 15.50 -12.33 22.52
N ALA A 74 14.93 -13.23 21.71
CA ALA A 74 13.53 -13.18 21.26
C ALA A 74 13.14 -11.79 20.72
N SER A 75 14.06 -11.13 20.00
CA SER A 75 13.88 -9.78 19.48
C SER A 75 14.25 -9.67 18.00
N PHE A 76 13.77 -8.59 17.38
CA PHE A 76 14.12 -8.17 16.04
C PHE A 76 15.18 -7.08 16.10
N MET A 77 16.16 -7.16 15.20
CA MET A 77 17.13 -6.10 14.95
C MET A 77 16.92 -5.58 13.53
N VAL A 78 16.71 -4.29 13.40
CA VAL A 78 16.71 -3.58 12.11
C VAL A 78 18.05 -2.86 11.99
N GLN A 79 18.78 -3.11 10.92
CA GLN A 79 20.12 -2.55 10.72
C GLN A 79 20.30 -2.00 9.30
N SER A 80 21.15 -0.99 9.13
CA SER A 80 21.62 -0.59 7.80
C SER A 80 22.62 -1.61 7.26
N LYS A 81 22.78 -1.65 5.93
CA LYS A 81 23.75 -2.55 5.27
C LYS A 81 25.19 -2.33 5.71
N ASP A 82 25.55 -1.09 6.02
CA ASP A 82 26.87 -0.69 6.52
C ASP A 82 27.01 -0.84 8.06
N MET A 83 25.98 -1.37 8.73
CA MET A 83 25.92 -1.61 10.18
C MET A 83 25.97 -0.36 11.08
N ASN A 84 26.02 0.84 10.50
CA ASN A 84 26.15 2.11 11.24
C ASN A 84 24.86 2.49 12.00
N HIS A 85 23.71 1.96 11.60
CA HIS A 85 22.44 2.18 12.26
C HIS A 85 21.83 0.86 12.69
N GLN A 86 21.48 0.72 13.97
CA GLN A 86 20.87 -0.48 14.53
C GLN A 86 19.76 -0.11 15.52
N ILE A 87 18.62 -0.79 15.40
CA ILE A 87 17.47 -0.63 16.29
C ILE A 87 16.96 -2.01 16.67
N PHE A 88 16.68 -2.19 17.96
CA PHE A 88 16.10 -3.41 18.50
C PHE A 88 14.62 -3.19 18.83
N ALA A 89 13.80 -4.19 18.54
CA ALA A 89 12.37 -4.20 18.84
C ALA A 89 11.91 -5.59 19.25
N ASP A 90 10.99 -5.67 20.21
CA ASP A 90 10.40 -6.94 20.63
C ASP A 90 9.32 -7.39 19.63
N VAL A 91 8.65 -6.43 19.01
CA VAL A 91 7.57 -6.66 18.05
C VAL A 91 7.83 -5.87 16.77
N LEU A 92 7.75 -6.58 15.64
CA LEU A 92 7.83 -6.01 14.30
C LEU A 92 6.46 -6.04 13.64
N ILE A 93 5.97 -4.89 13.18
CA ILE A 93 4.69 -4.77 12.46
C ILE A 93 4.95 -4.23 11.06
N LYS A 94 4.52 -4.98 10.02
CA LYS A 94 4.46 -4.48 8.65
C LYS A 94 3.22 -3.60 8.50
N GLY A 95 3.43 -2.28 8.58
CA GLY A 95 2.38 -1.26 8.50
C GLY A 95 2.11 -0.74 7.09
N MET A 96 2.40 -1.52 6.04
CA MET A 96 2.26 -1.10 4.65
C MET A 96 1.18 -1.91 3.95
N VAL A 97 0.32 -1.22 3.18
CA VAL A 97 -0.54 -1.85 2.18
C VAL A 97 0.31 -2.07 0.93
N GLU A 98 0.38 -3.30 0.44
CA GLU A 98 1.12 -3.58 -0.79
C GLU A 98 0.41 -2.92 -1.98
N PRO A 99 1.14 -2.20 -2.85
CA PRO A 99 0.56 -1.71 -4.08
C PRO A 99 0.12 -2.90 -4.94
N PHE A 100 -1.01 -2.73 -5.62
CA PHE A 100 -1.45 -3.71 -6.60
C PHE A 100 -0.54 -3.67 -7.83
N TYR A 101 0.11 -4.78 -8.17
CA TYR A 101 0.91 -4.90 -9.39
C TYR A 101 0.28 -5.94 -10.31
N PRO A 102 -0.41 -5.53 -11.39
CA PRO A 102 -1.14 -6.48 -12.23
C PRO A 102 -0.23 -7.55 -12.85
N GLU A 103 1.04 -7.22 -13.13
CA GLU A 103 2.04 -8.17 -13.65
C GLU A 103 2.44 -9.27 -12.65
N ARG A 104 2.15 -9.08 -11.35
CA ARG A 104 2.49 -10.00 -10.26
C ARG A 104 1.25 -10.63 -9.62
N ASP A 105 0.06 -10.26 -10.09
CA ASP A 105 -1.19 -10.75 -9.52
C ASP A 105 -1.48 -12.17 -10.02
N ASP A 106 -1.93 -13.03 -9.11
CA ASP A 106 -2.15 -14.44 -9.42
C ASP A 106 -3.54 -14.76 -9.96
N SER A 107 -4.47 -13.79 -9.94
CA SER A 107 -5.84 -13.95 -10.43
C SER A 107 -5.87 -14.28 -11.92
N LEU A 108 -6.64 -15.30 -12.27
CA LEU A 108 -6.90 -15.66 -13.67
C LEU A 108 -7.52 -14.49 -14.45
N LEU A 109 -8.36 -13.68 -13.82
CA LEU A 109 -8.97 -12.52 -14.46
C LEU A 109 -7.90 -11.50 -14.88
N ILE A 110 -7.02 -11.10 -13.95
CA ILE A 110 -5.98 -10.10 -14.23
C ILE A 110 -4.98 -10.62 -15.26
N LYS A 111 -4.55 -11.88 -15.12
CA LYS A 111 -3.68 -12.55 -16.10
C LYS A 111 -4.31 -12.54 -17.50
N ASN A 112 -5.58 -12.92 -17.61
CA ASN A 112 -6.28 -12.92 -18.90
C ASN A 112 -6.46 -11.51 -19.46
N MET A 113 -6.80 -10.53 -18.64
CA MET A 113 -6.96 -9.14 -19.10
C MET A 113 -5.63 -8.57 -19.62
N LEU A 114 -4.50 -8.83 -18.95
CA LEU A 114 -3.17 -8.45 -19.43
C LEU A 114 -2.81 -9.15 -20.73
N GLN A 115 -3.00 -10.48 -20.80
CA GLN A 115 -2.70 -11.27 -21.99
C GLN A 115 -3.50 -10.81 -23.22
N ASN A 116 -4.77 -10.45 -23.02
CA ASN A 116 -5.64 -9.94 -24.07
C ASN A 116 -5.52 -8.41 -24.29
N ARG A 117 -4.55 -7.75 -23.65
CA ARG A 117 -4.33 -6.29 -23.73
C ARG A 117 -5.55 -5.46 -23.35
N LEU A 118 -6.46 -5.98 -22.53
CA LEU A 118 -7.62 -5.23 -22.01
C LEU A 118 -7.22 -4.25 -20.89
N ILE A 119 -6.08 -4.47 -20.24
CA ILE A 119 -5.48 -3.58 -19.26
C ILE A 119 -3.98 -3.46 -19.53
N ARG A 120 -3.38 -2.36 -19.07
CA ARG A 120 -1.93 -2.24 -18.93
C ARG A 120 -1.54 -1.72 -17.55
N PRO A 121 -0.35 -2.07 -17.03
CA PRO A 121 0.15 -1.47 -15.80
C PRO A 121 0.36 0.04 -15.97
N PHE A 122 0.01 0.82 -14.95
CA PHE A 122 0.32 2.26 -14.96
C PHE A 122 1.82 2.49 -14.72
N ARG A 123 2.41 3.41 -15.49
CA ARG A 123 3.83 3.77 -15.39
C ARG A 123 3.99 5.28 -15.48
N ASN A 124 4.83 5.84 -14.60
CA ASN A 124 5.26 7.23 -14.67
C ASN A 124 6.75 7.26 -15.02
N GLY A 125 7.05 7.27 -16.32
CA GLY A 125 8.42 7.04 -16.81
C GLY A 125 8.94 5.68 -16.34
N ASN A 126 10.07 5.69 -15.63
CA ASN A 126 10.68 4.48 -15.07
C ASN A 126 10.11 4.06 -13.71
N PHE A 127 9.15 4.81 -13.14
CA PHE A 127 8.58 4.54 -11.84
C PHE A 127 7.24 3.78 -11.95
N HIS A 128 7.10 2.71 -11.16
CA HIS A 128 5.90 1.86 -11.13
C HIS A 128 5.19 2.00 -9.77
N PRO A 129 4.23 2.92 -9.64
CA PRO A 129 3.49 3.10 -8.39
C PRO A 129 2.48 1.96 -8.12
N GLY A 130 2.31 1.02 -9.06
CA GLY A 130 1.25 0.02 -9.04
C GLY A 130 0.03 0.47 -9.83
N GLY A 131 -1.04 -0.31 -9.78
CA GLY A 131 -2.29 -0.06 -10.49
C GLY A 131 -2.28 -0.44 -11.98
N ILE A 132 -3.48 -0.51 -12.55
CA ILE A 132 -3.70 -0.44 -13.99
C ILE A 132 -3.82 1.02 -14.42
N ASP A 133 -3.57 1.27 -15.69
CA ASP A 133 -3.70 2.59 -16.27
C ASP A 133 -5.17 2.96 -16.52
N ILE A 134 -5.49 4.21 -16.24
CA ILE A 134 -6.80 4.81 -16.42
C ILE A 134 -6.65 6.23 -16.95
N ASP A 135 -7.65 6.72 -17.67
CA ASP A 135 -7.70 8.12 -18.05
C ASP A 135 -8.30 9.01 -16.95
N LYS A 136 -8.42 10.31 -17.26
CA LYS A 136 -8.98 11.33 -16.35
C LYS A 136 -10.47 11.14 -16.01
N TYR A 137 -11.16 10.24 -16.70
CA TYR A 137 -12.56 9.88 -16.47
C TYR A 137 -12.70 8.48 -15.84
N HIS A 138 -11.58 7.91 -15.38
CA HIS A 138 -11.50 6.59 -14.76
C HIS A 138 -11.78 5.44 -15.71
N ASN A 139 -11.81 5.70 -17.03
CA ASN A 139 -11.90 4.65 -18.02
C ASN A 139 -10.58 3.90 -18.09
N VAL A 140 -10.66 2.57 -18.17
CA VAL A 140 -9.49 1.70 -18.31
C VAL A 140 -8.78 1.99 -19.63
N VAL A 141 -7.46 2.12 -19.57
CA VAL A 141 -6.61 2.24 -20.76
C VAL A 141 -6.06 0.86 -21.12
N ASP A 142 -6.30 0.46 -22.37
CA ASP A 142 -5.90 -0.84 -22.90
C ASP A 142 -4.39 -0.92 -23.18
N GLY A 143 -3.91 -2.10 -23.59
CA GLY A 143 -2.50 -2.32 -23.93
C GLY A 143 -1.99 -1.52 -25.14
N ASN A 144 -2.88 -0.95 -25.95
CA ASN A 144 -2.55 -0.07 -27.07
C ASN A 144 -2.58 1.42 -26.69
N GLY A 145 -3.01 1.75 -25.46
CA GLY A 145 -3.14 3.12 -24.98
C GLY A 145 -4.48 3.79 -25.29
N ALA A 146 -5.49 3.03 -25.71
CA ALA A 146 -6.84 3.53 -25.95
C ALA A 146 -7.72 3.35 -24.70
N SER A 147 -8.50 4.38 -24.36
CA SER A 147 -9.52 4.28 -23.31
C SER A 147 -10.68 3.38 -23.76
N ILE A 148 -11.06 2.43 -22.92
CA ILE A 148 -12.23 1.58 -23.12
C ILE A 148 -13.46 2.31 -22.58
N ARG A 149 -14.31 2.80 -23.48
CA ARG A 149 -15.44 3.70 -23.19
C ARG A 149 -16.42 3.16 -22.13
N ASN A 150 -16.62 1.86 -22.08
CA ASN A 150 -17.61 1.18 -21.23
C ASN A 150 -16.98 0.36 -20.08
N LEU A 151 -15.72 0.64 -19.74
CA LEU A 151 -15.01 -0.04 -18.66
C LEU A 151 -14.30 1.00 -17.77
N TRP A 152 -14.59 0.97 -16.47
CA TRP A 152 -14.03 1.88 -15.47
C TRP A 152 -13.31 1.10 -14.37
N ALA A 153 -12.34 1.74 -13.74
CA ALA A 153 -11.60 1.16 -12.61
C ALA A 153 -11.45 2.18 -11.47
N LEU A 154 -11.70 1.71 -10.24
CA LEU A 154 -11.70 2.51 -9.02
C LEU A 154 -11.07 1.73 -7.86
N GLY A 155 -10.51 2.44 -6.88
CA GLY A 155 -9.92 1.85 -5.68
C GLY A 155 -8.53 1.27 -5.90
N ASN A 156 -8.18 0.21 -5.16
CA ASN A 156 -6.81 -0.36 -5.14
C ASN A 156 -6.24 -0.68 -6.53
N ILE A 157 -7.08 -1.11 -7.47
CA ILE A 157 -6.63 -1.44 -8.83
C ILE A 157 -6.18 -0.21 -9.62
N ALA A 158 -6.63 0.99 -9.24
CA ALA A 158 -6.29 2.27 -9.85
C ALA A 158 -5.47 3.16 -8.90
N GLU A 159 -4.91 2.60 -7.83
CA GLU A 159 -4.24 3.36 -6.76
C GLU A 159 -2.99 4.11 -7.24
N GLY A 160 -2.29 3.54 -8.21
CA GLY A 160 -1.10 4.15 -8.80
C GLY A 160 -1.37 5.45 -9.54
N PRO A 161 -2.32 5.48 -10.51
CA PRO A 161 -2.73 6.71 -11.18
C PRO A 161 -3.61 7.62 -10.30
N ASN A 162 -4.44 7.06 -9.41
CA ASN A 162 -5.32 7.80 -8.50
C ASN A 162 -5.17 7.32 -7.06
N PHE A 163 -4.78 8.21 -6.16
CA PHE A 163 -4.50 7.84 -4.77
C PHE A 163 -5.78 7.81 -3.90
N TYR A 164 -6.23 6.62 -3.48
CA TYR A 164 -7.43 6.40 -2.63
C TYR A 164 -7.11 5.96 -1.18
N THR A 165 -5.90 5.51 -0.88
CA THR A 165 -5.51 4.79 0.36
C THR A 165 -5.74 5.58 1.66
N TYR A 166 -5.79 6.92 1.61
CA TYR A 166 -6.08 7.75 2.81
C TYR A 166 -7.48 8.34 2.85
N VAL A 167 -8.34 8.00 1.90
CA VAL A 167 -9.70 8.58 1.78
C VAL A 167 -10.73 7.48 1.92
N LEU A 168 -10.80 6.87 3.12
CA LEU A 168 -11.95 6.02 3.44
C LEU A 168 -13.22 6.89 3.33
N PRO A 169 -14.26 6.42 2.61
CA PRO A 169 -15.53 7.13 2.54
C PRO A 169 -16.08 7.24 3.97
N ARG A 170 -16.06 8.45 4.51
CA ARG A 170 -16.65 8.75 5.81
C ARG A 170 -18.10 9.16 5.58
N PRO A 171 -19.04 8.72 6.45
CA PRO A 171 -20.41 9.22 6.42
C PRO A 171 -20.39 10.76 6.40
N LEU A 172 -21.22 11.35 5.55
CA LEU A 172 -21.37 12.80 5.39
C LEU A 172 -20.13 13.54 4.84
N ALA A 173 -19.07 12.83 4.43
CA ALA A 173 -17.91 13.43 3.77
C ALA A 173 -17.97 13.18 2.26
N ASN A 174 -17.89 14.25 1.47
CA ASN A 174 -17.79 14.18 0.01
C ASN A 174 -16.38 13.73 -0.43
N SER A 175 -16.04 12.48 -0.11
CA SER A 175 -14.72 11.90 -0.41
C SER A 175 -14.47 11.78 -1.91
N GLN A 176 -13.20 11.86 -2.32
CA GLN A 176 -12.79 11.68 -3.70
C GLN A 176 -13.31 10.35 -4.28
N ALA A 177 -13.26 9.27 -3.49
CA ALA A 177 -13.78 7.96 -3.88
C ALA A 177 -15.29 8.00 -4.25
N VAL A 178 -16.10 8.71 -3.47
CA VAL A 178 -17.54 8.86 -3.74
C VAL A 178 -17.78 9.72 -4.98
N GLN A 179 -17.03 10.81 -5.15
CA GLN A 179 -17.14 11.67 -6.33
C GLN A 179 -16.77 10.93 -7.62
N ASP A 180 -15.68 10.18 -7.59
CA ASP A 180 -15.21 9.41 -8.76
C ASP A 180 -16.17 8.29 -9.11
N ALA A 181 -16.72 7.58 -8.12
CA ALA A 181 -17.79 6.62 -8.35
C ALA A 181 -19.02 7.28 -8.98
N GLY A 182 -19.43 8.45 -8.48
CA GLY A 182 -20.55 9.21 -9.05
C GLY A 182 -20.33 9.62 -10.50
N LYS A 183 -19.11 10.03 -10.88
CA LYS A 183 -18.74 10.34 -12.27
C LYS A 183 -18.85 9.10 -13.16
N CYS A 184 -18.31 7.97 -12.72
CA CYS A 184 -18.36 6.71 -13.48
C CYS A 184 -19.80 6.27 -13.74
N VAL A 185 -20.65 6.30 -12.70
CA VAL A 185 -22.07 5.94 -12.82
C VAL A 185 -22.81 6.91 -13.74
N SER A 186 -22.59 8.21 -13.61
CA SER A 186 -23.22 9.22 -14.47
C SER A 186 -22.84 9.00 -15.94
N ASN A 187 -21.56 8.73 -16.23
CA ASN A 187 -21.10 8.44 -17.57
C ASN A 187 -21.71 7.15 -18.12
N MET A 188 -21.77 6.09 -17.31
CA MET A 188 -22.41 4.83 -17.66
C MET A 188 -23.88 5.02 -18.05
N LEU A 189 -24.65 5.80 -17.29
CA LEU A 189 -26.05 6.09 -17.59
C LEU A 189 -26.20 6.85 -18.91
N SER A 190 -25.36 7.86 -19.16
CA SER A 190 -25.36 8.57 -20.46
C SER A 190 -25.10 7.63 -21.64
N LEU A 191 -24.19 6.66 -21.49
CA LEU A 191 -23.91 5.65 -22.53
C LEU A 191 -25.05 4.66 -22.76
N LEU A 192 -25.92 4.46 -21.77
CA LEU A 192 -27.13 3.65 -21.93
C LEU A 192 -28.21 4.44 -22.67
N ASP A 193 -28.39 5.71 -22.32
CA ASP A 193 -29.35 6.60 -22.98
C ASP A 193 -29.05 6.79 -24.47
N GLU A 194 -27.77 6.91 -24.84
CA GLU A 194 -27.34 6.97 -26.24
C GLU A 194 -27.72 5.68 -27.00
N ARG A 195 -27.43 4.51 -26.43
CA ARG A 195 -27.75 3.21 -27.04
C ARG A 195 -29.24 2.93 -27.17
N HIS A 196 -30.07 3.54 -26.33
CA HIS A 196 -31.52 3.43 -26.45
C HIS A 196 -32.11 4.33 -27.55
N ARG A 197 -31.36 5.32 -28.03
CA ARG A 197 -31.79 6.25 -29.10
C ARG A 197 -31.33 5.80 -30.49
N GLU A 198 -30.37 4.88 -30.57
CA GLU A 198 -29.91 4.20 -31.78
C GLU A 198 -30.83 3.02 -32.14
#